data_AF-A0A2M8DMJ2-F1
#
_entry.id   AF-A0A2M8DMJ2-F1
#
_cell.length_a   1.000
_cell.length_b   1.000
_cell.length_c   1.000
_cell.angle_alpha   90.00
_cell.angle_beta   90.00
_cell.angle_gamma   90.00
#
_symmetry.space_group_name_H-M   'P 1'
#
loop_
_entity.id
_entity.type
_entity.pdbx_description
1 polymer ?
#
loop_
_entity_poly.entity_id
_entity_poly.type
_entity_poly.pdbx_seq_one_letter_code
_entity_poly.pdbx_strand_id
1 'polypeptide(L)'
;MKELIKTLLGDIVRKIALDFKDGILVEVPGNREHGDYTSNVAFCLAKFLHKSPSATADELVKKIKKISAFTEVSADKKEFSKIEAKNGFINFFLSPECLRHQLKEILEKKDKYGESNVKGQMSSVNVEFISANPTGPLTIGNGRGGFYGDTLVNILESQGYKVMREYYINDRGEQILTLGRSIKKAQGSHSLIPGIEEFAPPWRGEGRIPGIGAVEENLYRGDYINDLAKQVNRNLSVEEAGQKA
;
A
#
# COMPACT_ATOMS: atom_id res chain seq x y z
N MET A 1 -10.62 18.39 3.60
CA MET A 1 -12.05 18.77 3.51
C MET A 1 -12.97 17.97 4.43
N LYS A 2 -13.06 16.63 4.35
CA LYS A 2 -13.93 15.83 5.26
C LYS A 2 -13.73 16.16 6.75
N GLU A 3 -12.47 16.24 7.19
CA GLU A 3 -12.13 16.60 8.58
C GLU A 3 -12.54 18.03 8.93
N LEU A 4 -12.38 19.00 8.00
CA LEU A 4 -12.88 20.37 8.19
C LEU A 4 -14.40 20.39 8.43
N ILE A 5 -15.16 19.65 7.61
CA ILE A 5 -16.62 19.53 7.76
C ILE A 5 -16.98 18.87 9.09
N LYS A 6 -16.27 17.80 9.49
CA LYS A 6 -16.48 17.15 10.80
C LYS A 6 -16.22 18.11 11.95
N THR A 7 -15.14 18.91 11.91
CA THR A 7 -14.84 19.91 12.92
C THR A 7 -15.92 20.97 12.99
N LEU A 8 -16.32 21.55 11.85
CA LEU A 8 -17.38 22.54 11.75
C LEU A 8 -18.70 22.02 12.36
N LEU A 9 -19.11 20.81 11.97
CA LEU A 9 -20.32 20.18 12.50
C LEU A 9 -20.17 19.85 13.99
N GLY A 10 -19.01 19.34 14.40
CA GLY A 10 -18.70 19.02 15.80
C GLY A 10 -18.82 20.23 16.71
N ASP A 11 -18.28 21.38 16.31
CA ASP A 11 -18.35 22.63 17.07
C ASP A 11 -19.79 23.14 17.22
N ILE A 12 -20.61 22.97 16.18
CA ILE A 12 -22.03 23.34 16.22
C ILE A 12 -22.82 22.38 17.09
N VAL A 13 -22.58 21.07 16.94
CA VAL A 13 -23.27 20.04 17.71
C VAL A 13 -22.96 20.17 19.20
N ARG A 14 -21.71 20.43 19.60
CA ARG A 14 -21.34 20.65 21.01
C ARG A 14 -22.07 21.83 21.65
N LYS A 15 -22.41 22.86 20.87
CA LYS A 15 -23.21 24.00 21.36
C LYS A 15 -24.70 23.67 21.55
N ILE A 16 -25.17 22.58 20.95
CA ILE A 16 -26.58 22.15 20.99
C ILE A 16 -26.77 21.01 21.99
N ALA A 17 -25.87 20.03 21.99
CA ALA A 17 -25.91 18.84 22.83
C ALA A 17 -24.49 18.49 23.30
N LEU A 18 -24.15 18.90 24.53
CA LEU A 18 -22.84 18.68 25.15
C LEU A 18 -22.48 17.19 25.30
N ASP A 19 -23.48 16.35 25.53
CA ASP A 19 -23.32 14.89 25.74
C ASP A 19 -23.43 14.06 24.44
N PHE A 20 -23.43 14.71 23.27
CA PHE A 20 -23.52 14.00 22.00
C PHE A 20 -22.22 13.23 21.71
N LYS A 21 -22.31 11.89 21.77
CA LYS A 21 -21.17 10.97 21.56
C LYS A 21 -21.21 10.22 20.23
N ASP A 22 -22.29 10.35 19.46
CA ASP A 22 -22.41 9.65 18.19
C ASP A 22 -21.43 10.23 17.16
N GLY A 23 -20.88 9.35 16.32
CA GLY A 23 -19.92 9.74 15.29
C GLY A 23 -20.57 10.58 14.19
N ILE A 24 -19.99 11.75 13.91
CA ILE A 24 -20.33 12.54 12.72
C ILE A 24 -19.70 11.88 11.50
N LEU A 25 -20.52 11.30 10.63
CA LEU A 25 -20.08 10.75 9.36
C LEU A 25 -20.13 11.83 8.27
N VAL A 26 -19.05 11.91 7.48
CA VAL A 26 -18.94 12.79 6.31
C VAL A 26 -18.40 11.98 5.14
N GLU A 27 -19.16 11.92 4.06
CA GLU A 27 -18.87 11.07 2.90
C GLU A 27 -19.01 11.84 1.59
N VAL A 28 -18.53 11.23 0.50
CA VAL A 28 -18.79 11.71 -0.86
C VAL A 28 -20.08 11.03 -1.32
N PRO A 29 -21.13 11.77 -1.69
CA PRO A 29 -22.40 11.17 -2.09
C PRO A 29 -22.26 10.45 -3.45
N GLY A 30 -23.03 9.39 -3.66
CA GLY A 30 -23.05 8.68 -4.95
C GLY A 30 -23.66 9.50 -6.09
N ASN A 31 -24.59 10.42 -5.77
CA ASN A 31 -25.15 11.39 -6.71
C ASN A 31 -24.56 12.79 -6.44
N ARG A 32 -23.94 13.39 -7.45
CA ARG A 32 -23.34 14.74 -7.40
C ARG A 32 -24.36 15.86 -7.17
N GLU A 33 -25.63 15.64 -7.46
CA GLU A 33 -26.70 16.59 -7.11
C GLU A 33 -26.86 16.78 -5.60
N HIS A 34 -26.31 15.87 -4.78
CA HIS A 34 -26.30 15.96 -3.33
C HIS A 34 -25.01 16.56 -2.78
N GLY A 35 -24.28 17.32 -3.60
CA GLY A 35 -23.06 18.03 -3.21
C GLY A 35 -21.78 17.22 -3.43
N ASP A 36 -20.67 17.83 -3.07
CA ASP A 36 -19.35 17.21 -3.08
C ASP A 36 -19.11 16.39 -1.81
N TYR A 37 -19.74 16.79 -0.71
CA TYR A 37 -19.76 16.05 0.55
C TYR A 37 -21.14 16.06 1.18
N THR A 38 -21.47 15.01 1.92
CA THR A 38 -22.72 14.88 2.67
C THR A 38 -22.46 14.38 4.08
N SER A 39 -23.31 14.77 5.03
CA SER A 39 -23.26 14.31 6.42
C SER A 39 -24.61 13.85 6.92
N ASN A 40 -24.60 12.76 7.69
CA ASN A 40 -25.76 12.17 8.35
C ASN A 40 -26.02 12.76 9.76
N VAL A 41 -25.26 13.78 10.19
CA VAL A 41 -25.27 14.27 11.58
C VAL A 41 -26.66 14.60 12.12
N ALA A 42 -27.57 15.07 11.26
CA ALA A 42 -28.92 15.40 11.67
C ALA A 42 -29.75 14.17 12.05
N PHE A 43 -29.49 12.98 11.50
CA PHE A 43 -30.14 11.73 11.92
C PHE A 43 -29.73 11.34 13.34
N CYS A 44 -28.43 11.47 13.66
CA CYS A 44 -27.92 11.20 14.99
C CYS A 44 -28.48 12.21 16.00
N LEU A 45 -28.45 13.50 15.64
CA LEU A 45 -28.88 14.59 16.54
C LEU A 45 -30.40 14.64 16.72
N ALA A 46 -31.18 14.24 15.71
CA ALA A 46 -32.65 14.22 15.77
C ALA A 46 -33.19 13.39 16.93
N LYS A 47 -32.54 12.26 17.23
CA LYS A 47 -32.90 11.40 18.38
C LYS A 47 -32.72 12.13 19.70
N PHE A 48 -31.61 12.86 19.85
CA PHE A 48 -31.29 13.65 21.04
C PHE A 48 -32.23 14.85 21.22
N LEU A 49 -32.65 15.47 20.12
CA LEU A 49 -33.49 16.67 20.15
C LEU A 49 -34.99 16.36 20.10
N HIS A 50 -35.38 15.10 19.99
CA HIS A 50 -36.77 14.67 19.78
C HIS A 50 -37.45 15.40 18.60
N LYS A 51 -36.71 15.59 17.50
CA LYS A 51 -37.16 16.24 16.26
C LYS A 51 -37.04 15.28 15.08
N SER A 52 -37.68 15.60 13.94
CA SER A 52 -37.41 14.87 12.71
C SER A 52 -35.99 15.19 12.17
N PRO A 53 -35.33 14.23 11.50
CA PRO A 53 -34.03 14.48 10.85
C PRO A 53 -34.05 15.64 9.86
N SER A 54 -35.14 15.80 9.10
CA SER A 54 -35.28 16.91 8.15
C SER A 54 -35.30 18.27 8.86
N ALA A 55 -36.13 18.42 9.91
CA ALA A 55 -36.19 19.67 10.68
C ALA A 55 -34.86 19.97 11.38
N THR A 56 -34.17 18.92 11.86
CA THR A 56 -32.85 19.03 12.48
C THR A 56 -31.79 19.48 11.47
N ALA A 57 -31.79 18.94 10.26
CA ALA A 57 -30.89 19.34 9.19
C ALA A 57 -31.11 20.80 8.79
N ASP A 58 -32.37 21.22 8.62
CA ASP A 58 -32.73 22.61 8.30
C ASP A 58 -32.24 23.58 9.39
N GLU A 59 -32.40 23.21 10.67
CA GLU A 59 -31.93 24.02 11.79
C GLU A 59 -30.41 24.15 11.80
N LEU A 60 -29.69 23.04 11.57
CA LEU A 60 -28.23 23.03 11.51
C LEU A 60 -27.72 23.89 10.36
N VAL A 61 -28.28 23.77 9.16
CA VAL A 61 -27.90 24.61 8.01
C VAL A 61 -28.15 26.09 8.29
N LYS A 62 -29.25 26.44 8.95
CA LYS A 62 -29.51 27.82 9.39
C LYS A 62 -28.46 28.32 10.39
N LYS A 63 -28.03 27.49 11.34
CA LYS A 63 -26.95 27.84 12.30
C LYS A 63 -25.60 28.01 11.61
N ILE A 64 -25.24 27.12 10.67
CA ILE A 64 -24.01 27.24 9.86
C ILE A 64 -23.99 28.57 9.10
N LYS A 65 -25.11 28.92 8.44
CA LYS A 65 -25.26 30.18 7.70
C LYS A 65 -25.17 31.43 8.59
N LYS A 66 -25.63 31.35 9.85
CA LYS A 66 -25.51 32.45 10.81
C LYS A 66 -24.07 32.66 11.28
N ILE A 67 -23.35 31.58 11.57
CA ILE A 67 -21.95 31.64 12.02
C ILE A 67 -21.07 32.24 10.91
N SER A 68 -21.21 31.75 9.68
CA SER A 68 -20.49 32.24 8.50
C SER A 68 -20.85 33.68 8.07
N ALA A 69 -21.95 34.24 8.57
CA ALA A 69 -22.32 35.64 8.33
C ALA A 69 -21.68 36.61 9.34
N PHE A 70 -21.30 36.15 10.54
CA PHE A 70 -20.91 37.01 11.67
C PHE A 70 -19.41 36.94 12.02
N THR A 71 -18.68 35.97 11.49
CA THR A 71 -17.25 35.80 11.78
C THR A 71 -16.40 36.27 10.59
N GLU A 72 -15.52 37.25 10.83
CA GLU A 72 -14.40 37.59 9.94
C GLU A 72 -13.45 36.39 9.70
N VAL A 73 -13.62 35.32 10.49
CA VAL A 73 -13.07 33.96 10.30
C VAL A 73 -13.83 33.19 9.21
N SER A 74 -14.23 33.84 8.12
CA SER A 74 -15.00 33.22 7.04
C SER A 74 -14.09 32.40 6.11
N ALA A 75 -13.52 31.31 6.61
CA ALA A 75 -13.09 30.20 5.75
C ALA A 75 -14.31 29.64 4.97
N ASP A 76 -15.49 29.61 5.60
CA ASP A 76 -16.72 29.03 5.02
C ASP A 76 -17.19 29.68 3.71
N LYS A 77 -17.02 31.01 3.53
CA LYS A 77 -17.40 31.69 2.27
C LYS A 77 -16.45 31.37 1.12
N LYS A 78 -15.20 30.99 1.43
CA LYS A 78 -14.21 30.58 0.43
C LYS A 78 -14.25 29.09 0.15
N GLU A 79 -14.62 28.28 1.13
CA GLU A 79 -14.63 26.82 0.98
C GLU A 79 -15.91 26.28 0.31
N PHE A 80 -17.09 26.82 0.65
CA PHE A 80 -18.38 26.30 0.15
C PHE A 80 -19.18 27.33 -0.64
N SER A 81 -19.70 26.92 -1.82
CA SER A 81 -20.65 27.72 -2.60
C SER A 81 -22.08 27.58 -2.08
N LYS A 82 -22.42 26.41 -1.54
CA LYS A 82 -23.76 26.09 -1.06
C LYS A 82 -23.68 25.04 0.05
N ILE A 83 -24.51 25.23 1.07
CA ILE A 83 -24.81 24.22 2.07
C ILE A 83 -26.33 24.10 2.15
N GLU A 84 -26.85 22.90 1.95
CA GLU A 84 -28.28 22.62 1.91
C GLU A 84 -28.64 21.43 2.81
N ALA A 85 -29.87 21.44 3.31
CA ALA A 85 -30.46 20.30 3.96
C ALA A 85 -31.39 19.61 2.95
N LYS A 86 -31.30 18.29 2.83
CA LYS A 86 -32.17 17.49 1.96
C LYS A 86 -32.42 16.14 2.60
N ASN A 87 -33.69 15.81 2.86
CA ASN A 87 -34.11 14.52 3.43
C ASN A 87 -33.35 14.10 4.71
N GLY A 88 -32.99 15.06 5.57
CA GLY A 88 -32.23 14.80 6.80
C GLY A 88 -30.71 14.67 6.62
N PHE A 89 -30.19 14.83 5.41
CA PHE A 89 -28.76 15.01 5.15
C PHE A 89 -28.40 16.49 5.10
N ILE A 90 -27.14 16.79 5.43
CA ILE A 90 -26.53 18.10 5.16
C ILE A 90 -25.52 17.93 4.03
N ASN A 91 -25.78 18.59 2.92
CA ASN A 91 -24.98 18.53 1.70
C ASN A 91 -24.14 19.79 1.56
N PHE A 92 -22.88 19.63 1.20
CA PHE A 92 -21.87 20.67 1.05
C PHE A 92 -21.39 20.69 -0.39
N PHE A 93 -21.45 21.86 -1.01
CA PHE A 93 -20.95 22.12 -2.36
C PHE A 93 -19.75 23.03 -2.24
N LEU A 94 -18.62 22.61 -2.79
CA LEU A 94 -17.39 23.38 -2.78
C LEU A 94 -17.55 24.64 -3.61
N SER A 95 -16.82 25.68 -3.22
CA SER A 95 -16.77 26.91 -4.00
C SER A 95 -15.73 26.77 -5.12
N PRO A 96 -15.91 27.49 -6.25
CA PRO A 96 -14.87 27.58 -7.26
C PRO A 96 -13.55 28.20 -6.71
N GLU A 97 -13.60 29.02 -5.66
CA GLU A 97 -12.41 29.62 -5.04
C GLU A 97 -11.60 28.58 -4.27
N CYS A 98 -12.26 27.67 -3.55
CA CYS A 98 -11.64 26.51 -2.90
C CYS A 98 -10.82 25.70 -3.91
N LEU A 99 -11.44 25.36 -5.04
CA LEU A 99 -10.80 24.59 -6.10
C LEU A 99 -9.61 25.34 -6.72
N ARG A 100 -9.74 26.66 -6.93
CA ARG A 100 -8.63 27.50 -7.42
C ARG A 100 -7.46 27.56 -6.43
N HIS A 101 -7.76 27.64 -5.13
CA HIS A 101 -6.72 27.60 -4.10
C HIS A 101 -5.97 26.26 -4.12
N GLN A 102 -6.70 25.15 -4.25
CA GLN A 102 -6.09 23.83 -4.35
C GLN A 102 -5.22 23.69 -5.60
N LEU A 103 -5.67 24.22 -6.75
CA LEU A 103 -4.87 24.25 -7.98
C LEU A 103 -3.58 25.07 -7.79
N LYS A 104 -3.67 26.23 -7.13
CA LYS A 104 -2.49 27.04 -6.81
C LYS A 104 -1.50 26.24 -5.95
N GLU A 105 -1.97 25.56 -4.92
CA GLU A 105 -1.13 24.70 -4.08
C GLU A 105 -0.46 23.57 -4.88
N ILE A 106 -1.19 22.93 -5.80
CA ILE A 106 -0.64 21.90 -6.69
C ILE A 106 0.49 22.48 -7.55
N LEU A 107 0.29 23.65 -8.16
CA LEU A 107 1.27 24.31 -9.01
C LEU A 107 2.51 24.79 -8.23
N GLU A 108 2.34 25.19 -6.98
CA GLU A 108 3.42 25.60 -6.08
C GLU A 108 4.24 24.39 -5.61
N LYS A 109 3.58 23.30 -5.20
CA LYS A 109 4.23 22.09 -4.67
C LYS A 109 4.81 21.17 -5.75
N LYS A 110 4.25 21.16 -6.96
CA LYS A 110 4.68 20.34 -8.11
C LYS A 110 4.86 18.87 -7.72
N ASP A 111 6.05 18.31 -7.92
CA ASP A 111 6.38 16.91 -7.63
C ASP A 111 6.24 16.54 -6.14
N LYS A 112 6.22 17.56 -5.26
CA LYS A 112 6.00 17.39 -3.82
C LYS A 112 4.53 17.46 -3.42
N TYR A 113 3.61 17.66 -4.37
CA TYR A 113 2.19 17.66 -4.06
C TYR A 113 1.75 16.26 -3.62
N GLY A 114 1.07 16.17 -2.48
CA GLY A 114 0.71 14.90 -1.84
C GLY A 114 1.75 14.38 -0.86
N GLU A 115 2.95 14.97 -0.81
CA GLU A 115 3.88 14.72 0.29
C GLU A 115 3.33 15.32 1.59
N SER A 116 3.56 14.63 2.70
CA SER A 116 3.14 15.04 4.03
C SER A 116 4.17 14.62 5.06
N ASN A 117 4.10 15.19 6.26
CA ASN A 117 4.94 14.81 7.39
C ASN A 117 4.08 14.35 8.57
N VAL A 118 3.18 13.40 8.33
CA VAL A 118 2.09 13.03 9.24
C VAL A 118 2.60 12.55 10.61
N LYS A 119 3.80 11.93 10.67
CA LYS A 119 4.35 11.37 11.92
C LYS A 119 5.58 12.07 12.47
N GLY A 120 6.07 13.13 11.82
CA GLY A 120 7.39 13.68 12.13
C GLY A 120 8.51 12.67 11.86
N GLN A 121 9.75 13.14 11.84
CA GLN A 121 10.95 12.38 11.44
C GLN A 121 11.32 11.19 12.38
N MET A 122 10.48 10.84 13.36
CA MET A 122 10.79 9.86 14.41
C MET A 122 10.24 8.45 14.16
N SER A 123 9.49 8.20 13.07
CA SER A 123 8.98 6.86 12.75
C SER A 123 9.84 6.19 11.68
N SER A 124 10.82 5.38 12.09
CA SER A 124 11.55 4.49 11.18
C SER A 124 10.73 3.25 10.87
N VAL A 125 10.63 2.88 9.59
CA VAL A 125 9.91 1.67 9.13
C VAL A 125 10.88 0.79 8.36
N ASN A 126 10.84 -0.52 8.62
CA ASN A 126 11.52 -1.50 7.80
C ASN A 126 10.51 -2.16 6.86
N VAL A 127 10.83 -2.20 5.57
CA VAL A 127 10.04 -2.90 4.55
C VAL A 127 10.94 -3.93 3.88
N GLU A 128 10.68 -5.20 4.22
CA GLU A 128 11.30 -6.35 3.58
C GLU A 128 10.45 -6.82 2.39
N PHE A 129 11.06 -7.00 1.22
CA PHE A 129 10.37 -7.49 0.04
C PHE A 129 11.28 -8.27 -0.92
N ILE A 130 10.65 -9.07 -1.79
CA ILE A 130 11.26 -10.07 -2.66
C ILE A 130 11.79 -11.30 -1.90
N SER A 131 12.79 -11.12 -1.02
CA SER A 131 13.43 -12.13 -0.15
C SER A 131 13.43 -13.55 -0.73
N ALA A 132 13.81 -13.66 -2.00
CA ALA A 132 13.80 -14.93 -2.70
C ALA A 132 15.04 -15.73 -2.27
N ASN A 133 14.84 -17.00 -1.94
CA ASN A 133 15.96 -17.89 -1.68
C ASN A 133 16.89 -17.91 -2.90
N PRO A 134 18.22 -17.81 -2.71
CA PRO A 134 19.18 -17.62 -3.79
C PRO A 134 19.49 -18.95 -4.51
N THR A 135 18.45 -19.71 -4.86
CA THR A 135 18.57 -21.03 -5.49
C THR A 135 18.25 -21.05 -6.97
N GLY A 136 17.95 -19.89 -7.56
CA GLY A 136 17.69 -19.76 -8.98
C GLY A 136 17.32 -18.34 -9.38
N PRO A 137 17.06 -18.11 -10.68
CA PRO A 137 16.64 -16.81 -11.18
C PRO A 137 15.33 -16.33 -10.56
N LEU A 138 15.19 -15.01 -10.44
CA LEU A 138 13.92 -14.40 -10.02
C LEU A 138 12.83 -14.63 -11.07
N THR A 139 11.64 -14.95 -10.60
CA THR A 139 10.45 -15.18 -11.45
C THR A 139 9.55 -13.96 -11.48
N ILE A 140 8.54 -13.97 -12.37
CA ILE A 140 7.46 -12.97 -12.38
C ILE A 140 6.77 -12.87 -11.00
N GLY A 141 6.67 -13.99 -10.27
CA GLY A 141 6.13 -14.00 -8.91
C GLY A 141 6.95 -13.15 -7.94
N ASN A 142 8.28 -13.20 -8.06
CA ASN A 142 9.19 -12.34 -7.30
C ASN A 142 9.08 -10.88 -7.75
N GLY A 143 8.99 -10.64 -9.06
CA GLY A 143 8.82 -9.30 -9.62
C GLY A 143 7.57 -8.59 -9.08
N ARG A 144 6.45 -9.33 -8.96
CA ARG A 144 5.23 -8.81 -8.33
C ARG A 144 5.49 -8.34 -6.89
N GLY A 145 6.15 -9.15 -6.07
CA GLY A 145 6.55 -8.78 -4.71
C GLY A 145 7.48 -7.57 -4.68
N GLY A 146 8.39 -7.48 -5.66
CA GLY A 146 9.26 -6.34 -5.92
C GLY A 146 8.49 -5.02 -6.08
N PHE A 147 7.59 -4.97 -7.06
CA PHE A 147 6.82 -3.76 -7.36
C PHE A 147 5.91 -3.32 -6.21
N TYR A 148 5.28 -4.26 -5.51
CA TYR A 148 4.45 -3.92 -4.34
C TYR A 148 5.27 -3.32 -3.21
N GLY A 149 6.40 -3.96 -2.87
CA GLY A 149 7.29 -3.48 -1.82
C GLY A 149 7.84 -2.10 -2.14
N ASP A 150 8.34 -1.90 -3.36
CA ASP A 150 8.88 -0.61 -3.78
C ASP A 150 7.83 0.51 -3.78
N THR A 151 6.62 0.22 -4.31
CA THR A 151 5.51 1.19 -4.30
C THR A 151 5.12 1.58 -2.88
N LEU A 152 5.06 0.61 -1.95
CA LEU A 152 4.75 0.87 -0.55
C LEU A 152 5.81 1.77 0.09
N VAL A 153 7.09 1.53 -0.19
CA VAL A 153 8.18 2.35 0.34
C VAL A 153 8.05 3.78 -0.18
N ASN A 154 7.82 3.97 -1.47
CA ASN A 154 7.67 5.29 -2.07
C ASN A 154 6.50 6.07 -1.45
N ILE A 155 5.39 5.38 -1.16
CA ILE A 155 4.26 5.97 -0.41
C ILE A 155 4.70 6.35 1.00
N LEU A 156 5.34 5.46 1.76
CA LEU A 156 5.77 5.75 3.13
C LEU A 156 6.76 6.92 3.19
N GLU A 157 7.74 6.97 2.29
CA GLU A 157 8.70 8.08 2.19
C GLU A 157 7.99 9.41 1.87
N SER A 158 7.02 9.39 0.93
CA SER A 158 6.21 10.59 0.63
C SER A 158 5.41 11.11 1.84
N GLN A 159 5.11 10.24 2.81
CA GLN A 159 4.39 10.61 4.04
C GLN A 159 5.33 10.94 5.22
N GLY A 160 6.63 11.07 4.95
CA GLY A 160 7.64 11.54 5.91
C GLY A 160 8.28 10.45 6.77
N TYR A 161 8.09 9.17 6.44
CA TYR A 161 8.73 8.07 7.15
C TYR A 161 10.18 7.88 6.69
N LYS A 162 11.06 7.52 7.63
CA LYS A 162 12.40 7.02 7.30
C LYS A 162 12.31 5.53 7.03
N VAL A 163 12.40 5.11 5.77
CA VAL A 163 12.20 3.71 5.39
C VAL A 163 13.53 3.00 5.12
N MET A 164 13.72 1.84 5.74
CA MET A 164 14.74 0.86 5.37
C MET A 164 14.12 -0.13 4.39
N ARG A 165 14.75 -0.31 3.23
CA ARG A 165 14.41 -1.35 2.27
C ARG A 165 15.30 -2.55 2.55
N GLU A 166 14.73 -3.73 2.78
CA GLU A 166 15.49 -4.94 3.06
C GLU A 166 15.18 -6.07 2.07
N TYR A 167 16.22 -6.80 1.71
CA TYR A 167 16.17 -8.05 0.97
C TYR A 167 16.84 -9.10 1.83
N TYR A 168 16.07 -10.06 2.35
CA TYR A 168 16.65 -11.14 3.13
C TYR A 168 17.18 -12.25 2.21
N ILE A 169 18.48 -12.53 2.33
CA ILE A 169 19.12 -13.66 1.66
C ILE A 169 19.21 -14.81 2.66
N ASN A 170 18.47 -15.88 2.40
CA ASN A 170 18.63 -17.12 3.17
C ASN A 170 19.71 -18.00 2.52
N ASP A 171 20.92 -17.94 3.07
CA ASP A 171 22.09 -18.69 2.62
C ASP A 171 22.28 -20.03 3.36
N ARG A 172 21.25 -20.52 4.06
CA ARG A 172 21.30 -21.77 4.81
C ARG A 172 20.16 -22.73 4.45
N GLY A 173 20.37 -24.00 4.81
CA GLY A 173 19.38 -25.06 4.73
C GLY A 173 19.46 -25.94 3.48
N GLU A 174 18.53 -26.89 3.37
CA GLU A 174 18.54 -27.93 2.33
C GLU A 174 18.48 -27.38 0.91
N GLN A 175 17.84 -26.24 0.69
CA GLN A 175 17.78 -25.61 -0.63
C GLN A 175 19.18 -25.17 -1.10
N ILE A 176 19.99 -24.58 -0.23
CA ILE A 176 21.37 -24.21 -0.56
C ILE A 176 22.26 -25.44 -0.75
N LEU A 177 22.10 -26.45 0.12
CA LEU A 177 22.83 -27.72 -0.04
C LEU A 177 22.48 -28.42 -1.34
N THR A 178 21.21 -28.41 -1.73
CA THR A 178 20.72 -28.98 -2.99
C THR A 178 21.28 -28.21 -4.18
N LEU A 179 21.34 -26.88 -4.12
CA LEU A 179 22.02 -26.07 -5.14
C LEU A 179 23.49 -26.46 -5.28
N GLY A 180 24.21 -26.59 -4.16
CA GLY A 180 25.60 -27.04 -4.14
C GLY A 180 25.80 -28.42 -4.76
N ARG A 181 24.95 -29.40 -4.43
CA ARG A 181 24.96 -30.75 -5.05
C ARG A 181 24.69 -30.66 -6.56
N SER A 182 23.77 -29.80 -6.98
CA SER A 182 23.41 -29.59 -8.40
C SER A 182 24.60 -29.05 -9.20
N ILE A 183 25.29 -28.04 -8.66
CA ILE A 183 26.51 -27.45 -9.25
C ILE A 183 27.62 -28.51 -9.31
N LYS A 184 27.86 -29.24 -8.22
CA LYS A 184 28.91 -30.28 -8.17
C LYS A 184 28.67 -31.39 -9.19
N LYS A 185 27.42 -31.81 -9.39
CA LYS A 185 27.06 -32.78 -10.43
C LYS A 185 27.37 -32.23 -11.83
N ALA A 186 27.00 -30.98 -12.10
CA ALA A 186 27.29 -30.31 -13.37
C ALA A 186 28.80 -30.14 -13.65
N GLN A 187 29.64 -30.02 -12.61
CA GLN A 187 31.11 -29.97 -12.76
C GLN A 187 31.73 -31.33 -13.17
N GLY A 188 31.13 -32.45 -12.76
CA GLY A 188 31.68 -33.80 -12.95
C GLY A 188 31.12 -34.59 -14.14
N SER A 189 30.03 -34.13 -14.75
CA SER A 189 29.45 -34.78 -15.93
C SER A 189 30.09 -34.23 -17.22
N HIS A 190 30.88 -35.06 -17.90
CA HIS A 190 31.33 -34.83 -19.30
C HIS A 190 30.16 -34.84 -20.32
N SER A 191 28.93 -35.06 -19.86
CA SER A 191 27.71 -34.94 -20.64
C SER A 191 26.82 -33.89 -19.98
N LEU A 192 26.56 -32.83 -20.73
CA LEU A 192 25.66 -31.71 -20.44
C LEU A 192 24.41 -32.17 -19.67
N ILE A 193 23.98 -31.44 -18.63
CA ILE A 193 22.61 -31.58 -18.11
C ILE A 193 21.68 -30.98 -19.19
N PRO A 194 20.91 -31.77 -19.96
CA PRO A 194 20.01 -31.21 -20.96
C PRO A 194 18.72 -30.77 -20.27
N GLY A 195 18.38 -29.49 -20.45
CA GLY A 195 17.05 -28.90 -20.25
C GLY A 195 16.38 -28.58 -21.59
N ILE A 196 16.70 -29.33 -22.65
CA ILE A 196 16.12 -29.13 -23.96
C ILE A 196 15.22 -30.32 -24.24
N GLU A 197 13.92 -30.03 -24.15
CA GLU A 197 12.78 -30.80 -24.64
C GLU A 197 12.27 -31.94 -23.74
N GLU A 198 10.94 -31.97 -23.61
CA GLU A 198 10.08 -32.98 -22.98
C GLU A 198 9.78 -32.89 -21.47
N PHE A 199 8.52 -32.50 -21.22
CA PHE A 199 7.67 -32.83 -20.06
C PHE A 199 7.84 -32.07 -18.74
N ALA A 200 6.85 -31.22 -18.49
CA ALA A 200 6.09 -31.29 -17.24
C ALA A 200 4.59 -31.38 -17.58
N PRO A 201 3.71 -32.01 -16.78
CA PRO A 201 3.88 -33.05 -15.77
C PRO A 201 2.86 -34.20 -16.01
N PRO A 202 2.70 -35.17 -15.08
CA PRO A 202 1.34 -35.30 -14.53
C PRO A 202 1.36 -35.72 -13.05
N TRP A 203 0.69 -34.95 -12.19
CA TRP A 203 0.25 -35.31 -10.83
C TRP A 203 1.32 -35.51 -9.74
N ARG A 204 1.18 -34.70 -8.67
CA ARG A 204 1.51 -35.09 -7.29
C ARG A 204 0.93 -36.50 -7.04
N GLY A 205 1.76 -37.44 -6.60
CA GLY A 205 1.29 -38.74 -6.14
C GLY A 205 2.42 -39.54 -5.53
N GLU A 206 2.28 -39.88 -4.27
CA GLU A 206 3.13 -40.80 -3.52
C GLU A 206 3.36 -42.09 -4.32
N GLY A 207 4.61 -42.51 -4.50
CA GLY A 207 4.92 -43.73 -5.23
C GLY A 207 6.37 -44.16 -5.06
N ARG A 208 6.66 -44.92 -4.00
CA ARG A 208 7.86 -45.78 -3.98
C ARG A 208 7.62 -46.92 -4.96
N ILE A 209 8.45 -47.03 -6.00
CA ILE A 209 8.50 -48.22 -6.87
C ILE A 209 9.47 -49.22 -6.23
N PRO A 210 9.04 -50.43 -5.84
CA PRO A 210 9.94 -51.43 -5.25
C PRO A 210 10.83 -52.07 -6.32
N GLY A 211 12.14 -52.14 -6.06
CA GLY A 211 13.11 -52.84 -6.93
C GLY A 211 13.98 -51.93 -7.81
N ILE A 212 13.74 -50.62 -7.81
CA ILE A 212 14.63 -49.62 -8.38
C ILE A 212 15.31 -48.92 -7.21
N GLY A 213 16.65 -48.90 -7.19
CA GLY A 213 17.44 -48.17 -6.19
C GLY A 213 17.02 -46.70 -6.07
N ALA A 214 17.37 -46.08 -4.93
CA ALA A 214 16.97 -44.73 -4.51
C ALA A 214 16.71 -43.76 -5.67
N VAL A 215 15.50 -43.16 -5.68
CA VAL A 215 15.13 -42.07 -6.59
C VAL A 215 16.24 -41.02 -6.54
N GLU A 216 16.97 -40.88 -7.64
CA GLU A 216 18.07 -39.92 -7.76
C GLU A 216 17.59 -38.50 -7.44
N GLU A 217 18.46 -37.81 -6.71
CA GLU A 217 18.35 -36.52 -6.02
C GLU A 217 17.44 -35.45 -6.68
N ASN A 218 16.60 -34.80 -5.86
CA ASN A 218 15.83 -33.58 -6.18
C ASN A 218 16.77 -32.38 -6.44
N LEU A 219 17.58 -32.42 -7.49
CA LEU A 219 18.52 -31.34 -7.84
C LEU A 219 17.83 -30.23 -8.62
N TYR A 220 18.36 -29.02 -8.50
CA TYR A 220 17.97 -27.89 -9.34
C TYR A 220 18.41 -28.11 -10.78
N ARG A 221 17.60 -27.60 -11.72
CA ARG A 221 17.75 -27.79 -13.17
C ARG A 221 17.67 -26.44 -13.89
N GLY A 222 18.23 -26.39 -15.10
CA GLY A 222 18.24 -25.22 -15.98
C GLY A 222 19.65 -24.74 -16.31
N ASP A 223 19.78 -23.95 -17.38
CA ASP A 223 21.08 -23.52 -17.91
C ASP A 223 21.93 -22.74 -16.90
N TYR A 224 21.28 -22.02 -15.97
CA TYR A 224 21.98 -21.28 -14.91
C TYR A 224 22.82 -22.18 -13.99
N ILE A 225 22.48 -23.47 -13.84
CA ILE A 225 23.30 -24.40 -13.04
C ILE A 225 24.64 -24.68 -13.73
N ASN A 226 24.63 -24.81 -15.06
CA ASN A 226 25.85 -24.98 -15.85
C ASN A 226 26.72 -23.72 -15.82
N ASP A 227 26.09 -22.55 -15.86
CA ASP A 227 26.80 -21.27 -15.76
C ASP A 227 27.43 -21.08 -14.38
N LEU A 228 26.70 -21.42 -13.30
CA LEU A 228 27.26 -21.43 -11.95
C LEU A 228 28.41 -22.42 -11.81
N ALA A 229 28.32 -23.63 -12.38
CA ALA A 229 29.42 -24.60 -12.36
C ALA A 229 30.68 -24.08 -13.08
N LYS A 230 30.53 -23.43 -14.24
CA LYS A 230 31.65 -22.77 -14.93
C LYS A 230 32.26 -21.66 -14.10
N GLN A 231 31.44 -20.84 -13.45
CA GLN A 231 31.91 -19.75 -12.56
C GLN A 231 32.69 -20.29 -11.38
N VAL A 232 32.19 -21.34 -10.71
CA VAL A 232 32.89 -21.98 -9.58
C VAL A 232 34.23 -22.56 -10.03
N ASN A 233 34.28 -23.29 -11.16
CA ASN A 233 35.54 -23.80 -11.70
C ASN A 233 36.56 -22.68 -11.96
N ARG A 234 36.13 -21.57 -12.57
CA ARG A 234 36.98 -20.42 -12.83
C ARG A 234 37.54 -19.82 -11.54
N ASN A 235 36.71 -19.65 -10.52
CA ASN A 235 37.13 -19.04 -9.25
C ASN A 235 38.13 -19.93 -8.50
N LEU A 236 37.92 -21.25 -8.48
CA LEU A 236 38.86 -22.20 -7.88
C LEU A 236 40.24 -22.16 -8.57
N SER A 237 40.28 -22.12 -9.91
CA SER A 237 41.54 -22.01 -10.64
C SER A 237 42.31 -20.71 -10.36
N VAL A 238 41.60 -19.60 -10.07
CA VAL A 238 42.23 -18.32 -9.71
C VAL A 238 42.79 -18.37 -8.28
N GLU A 239 42.09 -18.96 -7.32
CA GLU A 239 42.59 -19.14 -5.95
C GLU A 239 43.81 -20.06 -5.90
N GLU A 240 43.80 -21.16 -6.66
CA GLU A 240 44.94 -22.09 -6.77
C GLU A 240 46.17 -21.44 -7.43
N ALA A 241 45.97 -20.53 -8.39
CA ALA A 241 47.04 -19.77 -9.00
C ALA A 241 47.60 -18.69 -8.06
N GLY A 242 46.74 -18.05 -7.25
CA GLY A 242 47.15 -17.06 -6.26
C GLY A 242 47.88 -17.63 -5.05
N GLN A 243 47.64 -18.90 -4.67
CA GLN A 243 48.36 -19.58 -3.60
C GLN A 243 49.73 -20.15 -4.02
N LYS A 244 50.01 -20.23 -5.33
CA LYS A 244 51.30 -20.71 -5.88
C LYS A 244 52.27 -19.57 -6.25
N ALA A 245 51.89 -18.32 -6.01
CA ALA A 245 52.69 -17.12 -6.27
C ALA A 245 53.40 -16.62 -5.00
#